data_AF-A0A960BY08-F1
#
_entry.id   AF-A0A960BY08-F1
#
_cell.length_a   1.000
_cell.length_b   1.000
_cell.length_c   1.000
_cell.angle_alpha   90.00
_cell.angle_beta   90.00
_cell.angle_gamma   90.00
#
_symmetry.space_group_name_H-M   'P 1'
#
loop_
_entity.id
_entity.type
_entity.pdbx_description
1 polymer ?
#
loop_
_entity_poly.entity_id
_entity_poly.type
_entity_poly.pdbx_seq_one_letter_code
_entity_poly.pdbx_strand_id
1 'polypeptide(L)'
;MCRVLATSGRWLSVDADALTRRASADSRHARRRETQFPAVDEERGVNIVRGPLTPIAVVGMACRLPGGIDSPHALWEALLEGRDMVTEIPRERWDSDEYYDPDKGTPGRSISKWGAFIDDVTGFDPEFFGINEREATAMDPQHRMLMETSWEA
;
A
#
# COMPACT_ATOMS: atom_id res chain seq x y z
N MET A 1 -6.61 22.15 -5.95
CA MET A 1 -6.08 23.21 -5.07
C MET A 1 -6.70 23.00 -3.69
N CYS A 2 -5.96 22.41 -2.74
CA CYS A 2 -6.48 22.09 -1.42
C CYS A 2 -6.40 23.34 -0.52
N ARG A 3 -7.46 23.65 0.22
CA ARG A 3 -7.49 24.80 1.14
C ARG A 3 -7.59 24.27 2.57
N VAL A 4 -6.65 24.69 3.42
CA VAL A 4 -6.62 24.33 4.85
C VAL A 4 -6.86 25.61 5.67
N LEU A 5 -7.70 25.49 6.71
CA LEU A 5 -8.06 26.60 7.59
C LEU A 5 -7.01 26.72 8.71
N ALA A 6 -6.35 27.87 8.85
CA ALA A 6 -5.45 28.12 9.98
C ALA A 6 -6.24 28.51 11.24
N THR A 7 -5.70 28.23 12.41
CA THR A 7 -6.28 28.57 13.73
C THR A 7 -6.49 30.07 13.98
N SER A 8 -5.93 30.94 13.13
CA SER A 8 -6.19 32.39 13.11
C SER A 8 -7.39 32.82 12.27
N GLY A 9 -8.19 31.88 11.74
CA GLY A 9 -9.42 32.16 10.97
C GLY A 9 -9.18 32.71 9.55
N ARG A 10 -7.97 32.55 9.00
CA ARG A 10 -7.60 33.05 7.67
C ARG A 10 -7.29 31.88 6.73
N TRP A 11 -7.83 31.92 5.51
CA TRP A 11 -7.60 30.91 4.49
C TRP A 11 -6.20 31.09 3.87
N LEU A 12 -5.34 30.08 3.97
CA LEU A 12 -4.05 30.06 3.29
C LEU A 12 -4.11 29.10 2.10
N SER A 13 -3.60 29.55 0.94
CA SER A 13 -3.33 28.68 -0.20
C SER A 13 -1.95 28.05 -0.01
N VAL A 14 -1.89 26.73 0.07
CA VAL A 14 -0.62 26.00 0.04
C VAL A 14 -0.30 25.68 -1.42
N ASP A 15 0.73 26.30 -1.97
CA ASP A 15 1.29 25.93 -3.27
C ASP A 15 2.05 24.61 -3.13
N ALA A 16 1.56 23.56 -3.78
CA ALA A 16 2.17 22.22 -3.79
C ALA A 16 3.62 22.24 -4.35
N ASP A 17 3.97 23.25 -5.15
CA ASP A 17 5.29 23.42 -5.78
C ASP A 17 6.40 23.88 -4.82
N ALA A 18 6.09 24.24 -3.58
CA ALA A 18 7.07 24.72 -2.61
C ALA A 18 7.80 23.58 -1.87
N LEU A 19 7.15 22.43 -1.68
CA LEU A 19 7.74 21.27 -0.99
C LEU A 19 8.77 20.54 -1.85
N THR A 20 8.62 20.57 -3.18
CA THR A 20 9.52 19.89 -4.12
C THR A 20 10.89 20.55 -4.26
N ARG A 21 11.03 21.83 -3.87
CA ARG A 21 12.26 22.61 -4.10
C ARG A 21 13.34 22.47 -3.02
N ARG A 22 13.02 21.97 -1.83
CA ARG A 22 13.99 21.83 -0.73
C ARG A 22 14.74 20.50 -0.69
N ALA A 23 14.30 19.50 -1.45
CA ALA A 23 14.96 18.18 -1.55
C ALA A 23 16.05 18.11 -2.63
N SER A 24 16.32 19.20 -3.37
CA SER A 24 17.21 19.20 -4.55
C SER A 24 18.71 19.37 -4.23
N ALA A 25 19.09 19.61 -2.96
CA ALA A 25 20.42 20.13 -2.66
C ALA A 25 21.53 19.09 -2.39
N ASP A 26 21.26 17.78 -2.31
CA ASP A 26 22.35 16.81 -2.14
C ASP A 26 22.05 15.45 -2.77
N SER A 27 22.53 15.25 -4.00
CA SER A 27 22.40 13.96 -4.71
C SER A 27 23.47 13.83 -5.79
N ARG A 28 24.73 13.70 -5.35
CA ARG A 28 25.85 13.36 -6.24
C ARG A 28 25.97 11.87 -6.60
N HIS A 29 25.05 11.01 -6.17
CA HIS A 29 25.05 9.58 -6.50
C HIS A 29 23.64 9.04 -6.67
N ALA A 30 23.06 9.22 -7.86
CA ALA A 30 22.14 8.25 -8.48
C ALA A 30 21.82 8.79 -9.87
N ARG A 31 22.47 8.23 -10.89
CA ARG A 31 22.11 8.43 -12.28
C ARG A 31 20.69 7.86 -12.43
N ARG A 32 19.68 8.71 -12.26
CA ARG A 32 18.26 8.41 -12.39
C ARG A 32 18.07 7.93 -13.82
N ARG A 33 18.17 6.62 -14.05
CA ARG A 33 17.59 6.00 -15.25
C ARG A 33 16.12 6.30 -15.13
N GLU A 34 15.72 7.33 -15.84
CA GLU A 34 14.34 7.63 -16.16
C GLU A 34 13.78 6.34 -16.75
N THR A 35 13.08 5.57 -15.91
CA THR A 35 12.40 4.37 -16.35
C THR A 35 11.32 4.86 -17.29
N GLN A 36 11.64 4.89 -18.58
CA GLN A 36 10.69 5.21 -19.61
C GLN A 36 9.65 4.11 -19.57
N PHE A 37 8.51 4.39 -18.94
CA PHE A 37 7.35 3.53 -19.04
C PHE A 37 7.05 3.39 -20.53
N PRO A 38 6.93 2.16 -21.06
CA PRO A 38 6.52 2.00 -22.44
C PRO A 38 5.22 2.78 -22.62
N ALA A 39 5.15 3.56 -23.70
CA ALA A 39 3.92 4.24 -24.08
C ALA A 39 2.79 3.21 -24.01
N VAL A 40 1.80 3.47 -23.17
CA VAL A 40 0.56 2.69 -23.17
C VAL A 40 0.08 2.68 -24.60
N ASP A 41 0.05 1.48 -25.19
CA ASP A 41 -0.38 1.27 -26.56
C ASP A 41 -1.83 1.76 -26.68
N GLU A 42 -1.99 2.95 -27.25
CA GLU A 42 -3.25 3.70 -27.33
C GLU A 42 -4.32 2.92 -28.11
N GLU A 43 -3.91 1.89 -28.85
CA GLU A 43 -4.75 1.07 -29.72
C GLU A 43 -5.47 -0.10 -29.03
N ARG A 44 -5.12 -0.47 -27.78
CA ARG A 44 -5.99 -1.36 -26.97
C ARG A 44 -7.12 -0.56 -26.32
N GLY A 45 -7.95 0.03 -27.18
CA GLY A 45 -9.21 0.63 -26.76
C GLY A 45 -10.10 -0.43 -26.12
N VAL A 46 -10.11 -0.48 -24.79
CA VAL A 46 -11.26 -1.03 -24.07
C VAL A 46 -12.44 -0.19 -24.56
N ASN A 47 -13.36 -0.80 -25.29
CA ASN A 47 -14.54 -0.12 -25.80
C ASN A 47 -15.47 0.14 -24.61
N ILE A 48 -15.16 1.18 -23.83
CA ILE A 48 -15.96 1.59 -22.69
C ILE A 48 -17.19 2.23 -23.28
N VAL A 49 -18.28 1.45 -23.36
CA VAL A 49 -19.61 1.98 -23.64
C VAL A 49 -19.89 3.01 -22.56
N ARG A 50 -19.67 4.29 -22.88
CA ARG A 50 -19.95 5.41 -21.97
C ARG A 50 -21.46 5.57 -21.89
N GLY A 51 -22.08 4.75 -21.04
CA GLY A 51 -23.42 5.00 -20.55
C GLY A 51 -23.47 6.33 -19.76
N PRO A 52 -24.67 6.86 -19.49
CA PRO A 52 -24.81 8.04 -18.65
C PRO A 52 -24.09 7.84 -17.31
N LEU A 53 -23.26 8.82 -16.93
CA LEU A 53 -22.48 8.77 -15.70
C LEU A 53 -23.44 8.84 -14.50
N THR A 54 -23.55 7.73 -13.78
CA THR A 54 -24.27 7.69 -12.50
C THR A 54 -23.27 7.98 -11.38
N PRO A 55 -23.45 9.03 -10.57
CA PRO A 55 -22.56 9.32 -9.46
C PRO A 55 -22.59 8.19 -8.42
N ILE A 56 -21.42 7.69 -8.03
CA ILE A 56 -21.27 6.68 -6.97
C ILE A 56 -20.59 7.33 -5.78
N ALA A 57 -21.19 7.22 -4.59
CA ALA A 57 -20.62 7.70 -3.35
C ALA A 57 -19.84 6.57 -2.65
N VAL A 58 -18.66 6.88 -2.12
CA VAL A 58 -17.93 6.02 -1.19
C VAL A 58 -18.38 6.41 0.22
N VAL A 59 -19.06 5.50 0.92
CA VAL A 59 -19.67 5.75 2.23
C VAL A 59 -18.95 5.06 3.39
N GLY A 60 -18.03 4.16 3.09
CA GLY A 60 -17.26 3.38 4.06
C GLY A 60 -15.90 2.99 3.50
N MET A 61 -14.92 2.82 4.39
CA MET A 61 -13.59 2.33 4.04
C MET A 61 -12.90 1.75 5.28
N ALA A 62 -12.20 0.63 5.07
CA ALA A 62 -11.30 0.04 6.05
C ALA A 62 -10.03 -0.43 5.33
N CYS A 63 -8.93 -0.53 6.06
CA CYS A 63 -7.68 -1.04 5.51
C CYS A 63 -6.80 -1.65 6.59
N ARG A 64 -6.10 -2.72 6.23
CA ARG A 64 -4.94 -3.23 6.97
C ARG A 64 -3.72 -3.17 6.08
N LEU A 65 -2.72 -2.45 6.55
CA LEU A 65 -1.51 -2.14 5.80
C LEU A 65 -0.27 -2.37 6.67
N PRO A 66 0.92 -2.49 6.05
CA PRO A 66 2.17 -2.65 6.77
C PRO A 66 2.40 -1.56 7.81
N GLY A 67 3.24 -1.84 8.81
CA GLY A 67 3.61 -0.86 9.85
C GLY A 67 2.51 -0.60 10.88
N GLY A 68 1.70 -1.62 11.19
CA GLY A 68 0.63 -1.55 12.19
C GLY A 68 -0.54 -0.64 11.81
N ILE A 69 -0.78 -0.40 10.51
CA ILE A 69 -1.89 0.43 10.05
C ILE A 69 -3.14 -0.45 9.94
N ASP A 70 -4.12 -0.15 10.78
CA ASP A 70 -5.40 -0.87 10.89
C ASP A 70 -6.61 0.00 10.53
N SER A 71 -6.38 1.24 10.12
CA SER A 71 -7.45 2.20 9.86
C SER A 71 -7.06 3.26 8.82
N PRO A 72 -8.05 3.84 8.12
CA PRO A 72 -7.84 4.97 7.22
C PRO A 72 -7.16 6.17 7.90
N HIS A 73 -7.44 6.38 9.19
CA HIS A 73 -6.82 7.46 9.96
C HIS A 73 -5.34 7.16 10.22
N ALA A 74 -5.00 5.95 10.66
CA ALA A 74 -3.60 5.55 10.85
C ALA A 74 -2.81 5.62 9.54
N LEU A 75 -3.43 5.26 8.41
CA LEU A 75 -2.86 5.43 7.07
C LEU A 75 -2.59 6.91 6.78
N TRP A 76 -3.56 7.78 7.04
CA TRP A 76 -3.42 9.21 6.77
C TRP A 76 -2.25 9.83 7.55
N GLU A 77 -2.13 9.52 8.84
CA GLU A 77 -1.01 9.99 9.66
C GLU A 77 0.32 9.45 9.13
N ALA A 78 0.40 8.17 8.75
CA ALA A 78 1.61 7.58 8.17
C ALA A 78 2.06 8.30 6.89
N LEU A 79 1.10 8.69 6.04
CA LEU A 79 1.37 9.42 4.80
C LEU A 79 1.84 10.85 5.06
N LEU A 80 1.25 11.54 6.04
CA LEU A 80 1.69 12.89 6.44
C LEU A 80 3.10 12.88 7.02
N GLU A 81 3.45 11.85 7.78
CA GLU A 81 4.78 11.64 8.35
C GLU A 81 5.80 11.17 7.30
N GLY A 82 5.34 10.67 6.15
CA GLY A 82 6.20 10.08 5.12
C GLY A 82 6.89 8.79 5.58
N ARG A 83 6.21 7.98 6.40
CA ARG A 83 6.77 6.74 6.95
C ARG A 83 7.10 5.73 5.85
N ASP A 84 8.34 5.23 5.86
CA ASP A 84 8.75 4.06 5.08
C ASP A 84 8.51 2.79 5.91
N MET A 85 7.72 1.87 5.36
CA MET A 85 7.29 0.63 6.00
C MET A 85 7.90 -0.60 5.31
N VAL A 86 8.82 -0.38 4.38
CA VAL A 86 9.57 -1.45 3.74
C VAL A 86 10.58 -1.99 4.74
N THR A 87 10.51 -3.30 4.96
CA THR A 87 11.37 -4.06 5.85
C THR A 87 11.98 -5.24 5.09
N GLU A 88 12.98 -5.90 5.68
CA GLU A 88 13.39 -7.21 5.18
C GLU A 88 12.28 -8.23 5.43
N ILE A 89 12.21 -9.27 4.60
CA ILE A 89 11.26 -10.38 4.81
C ILE A 89 11.41 -10.91 6.25
N PRO A 90 10.33 -10.90 7.06
CA PRO A 90 10.38 -11.37 8.43
C PRO A 90 10.78 -12.85 8.48
N ARG A 91 11.68 -13.21 9.42
CA ARG A 91 12.19 -14.58 9.55
C ARG A 91 11.10 -15.58 9.94
N GLU A 92 10.00 -15.11 10.51
CA GLU A 92 8.82 -15.91 10.82
C GLU A 92 8.09 -16.41 9.56
N ARG A 93 8.33 -15.79 8.39
CA ARG A 93 7.70 -16.18 7.12
C ARG A 93 8.47 -17.31 6.43
N TRP A 94 9.72 -17.03 6.10
CA TRP A 94 10.69 -17.98 5.55
C TRP A 94 12.10 -17.38 5.66
N ASP A 95 13.12 -18.23 5.52
CA ASP A 95 14.49 -17.74 5.52
C ASP A 95 14.81 -17.05 4.18
N SER A 96 14.85 -15.74 4.18
CA SER A 96 15.11 -14.95 2.97
C SER A 96 16.56 -15.10 2.49
N ASP A 97 17.50 -15.44 3.38
CA ASP A 97 18.91 -15.66 3.04
C ASP A 97 19.08 -16.91 2.15
N GLU A 98 18.20 -17.89 2.28
CA GLU A 98 18.18 -19.10 1.44
C GLU A 98 17.80 -18.80 -0.02
N TYR A 99 17.00 -17.76 -0.24
CA TYR A 99 16.47 -17.43 -1.57
C TYR A 99 17.07 -16.16 -2.16
N TYR A 100 17.79 -15.35 -1.38
CA TYR A 100 18.38 -14.12 -1.87
C TYR A 100 19.65 -14.37 -2.72
N ASP A 101 19.77 -13.67 -3.84
CA ASP A 101 20.99 -13.55 -4.64
C ASP A 101 21.05 -12.13 -5.26
N PRO A 102 22.12 -11.35 -5.05
CA PRO A 102 22.26 -10.03 -5.66
C PRO A 102 22.31 -10.06 -7.20
N ASP A 103 22.72 -11.19 -7.81
CA ASP A 103 22.83 -11.33 -9.25
C ASP A 103 21.49 -11.70 -9.91
N LYS A 104 21.14 -10.95 -10.96
CA LYS A 104 19.92 -11.18 -11.73
C LYS A 104 20.05 -12.44 -12.56
N GLY A 105 19.08 -13.34 -12.42
CA GLY A 105 18.91 -14.50 -13.30
C GLY A 105 19.45 -15.82 -12.73
N THR A 106 19.92 -15.84 -11.48
CA THR A 106 20.21 -17.10 -10.79
C THR A 106 18.91 -17.90 -10.62
N PRO A 107 18.81 -19.12 -11.18
CA PRO A 107 17.60 -19.93 -11.07
C PRO A 107 17.24 -20.25 -9.62
N GLY A 108 15.96 -20.11 -9.26
CA GLY A 108 15.47 -20.40 -7.91
C GLY A 108 15.84 -19.35 -6.85
N ARG A 109 16.43 -18.22 -7.24
CA ARG A 109 16.78 -17.11 -6.35
C ARG A 109 16.00 -15.84 -6.69
N SER A 110 15.81 -15.00 -5.68
CA SER A 110 15.23 -13.67 -5.75
C SER A 110 16.31 -12.61 -5.56
N ILE A 111 16.23 -11.55 -6.35
CA ILE A 111 17.10 -10.36 -6.21
C ILE A 111 16.64 -9.39 -5.13
N SER A 112 15.46 -9.62 -4.55
CA SER A 112 14.90 -8.78 -3.50
C SER A 112 14.70 -9.59 -2.23
N LYS A 113 15.14 -9.01 -1.12
CA LYS A 113 14.80 -9.42 0.24
C LYS A 113 13.90 -8.42 0.97
N TRP A 114 13.44 -7.39 0.25
CA TRP A 114 12.68 -6.26 0.78
C TRP A 114 11.21 -6.38 0.40
N GLY A 115 10.33 -6.00 1.33
CA GLY A 115 8.89 -5.93 1.14
C GLY A 115 8.22 -5.16 2.28
N ALA A 116 6.94 -4.87 2.15
CA ALA A 116 6.15 -4.30 3.23
C ALA A 116 5.13 -5.36 3.66
N PHE A 117 5.16 -5.75 4.93
CA PHE A 117 4.44 -6.91 5.45
C PHE A 117 3.38 -6.48 6.46
N ILE A 118 2.23 -7.14 6.41
CA ILE A 118 1.21 -7.05 7.45
C ILE A 118 1.65 -7.95 8.60
N ASP A 119 1.57 -7.43 9.82
CA ASP A 119 2.08 -8.07 11.04
C ASP A 119 1.33 -9.37 11.35
N ASP A 120 0.01 -9.30 11.59
CA ASP A 120 -0.81 -10.47 11.89
C ASP A 120 -1.69 -10.89 10.71
N VAL A 121 -1.15 -11.75 9.84
CA VAL A 121 -1.95 -12.36 8.76
C VAL A 121 -2.63 -13.66 9.15
N THR A 122 -2.23 -14.25 10.29
CA THR A 122 -2.74 -15.55 10.73
C THR A 122 -3.89 -15.42 11.71
N GLY A 123 -4.02 -14.27 12.35
CA GLY A 123 -5.13 -13.90 13.20
C GLY A 123 -6.44 -13.90 12.43
N PHE A 124 -7.45 -14.45 13.10
CA PHE A 124 -8.84 -14.44 12.64
C PHE A 124 -9.74 -14.74 13.84
N ASP A 125 -10.92 -14.12 13.91
CA ASP A 125 -11.95 -14.45 14.90
C ASP A 125 -12.99 -15.42 14.32
N PRO A 126 -12.76 -16.75 14.37
CA PRO A 126 -13.66 -17.72 13.73
C PRO A 126 -15.03 -17.77 14.40
N GLU A 127 -15.12 -17.58 15.72
CA GLU A 127 -16.38 -17.64 16.46
C GLU A 127 -17.30 -16.49 16.06
N PHE A 128 -16.76 -15.29 15.91
CA PHE A 128 -17.50 -14.12 15.43
C PHE A 128 -18.16 -14.34 14.06
N PHE A 129 -17.45 -15.01 13.14
CA PHE A 129 -17.98 -15.34 11.80
C PHE A 129 -18.74 -16.66 11.74
N GLY A 130 -18.92 -17.37 12.86
CA GLY A 130 -19.62 -18.66 12.92
C GLY A 130 -18.89 -19.80 12.19
N ILE A 131 -17.56 -19.72 12.10
CA ILE A 131 -16.69 -20.69 11.47
C ILE A 131 -16.04 -21.56 12.55
N ASN A 132 -15.85 -22.85 12.28
CA ASN A 132 -15.12 -23.73 13.18
C ASN A 132 -13.61 -23.41 13.14
N GLU A 133 -12.93 -23.36 14.30
CA GLU A 133 -11.47 -23.12 14.40
C GLU A 133 -10.63 -24.02 13.47
N ARG A 134 -11.03 -25.29 13.33
CA ARG A 134 -10.33 -26.24 12.45
C ARG A 134 -10.46 -25.87 10.98
N GLU A 135 -11.60 -25.33 10.59
CA GLU A 135 -11.84 -24.84 9.23
C GLU A 135 -11.07 -23.54 9.00
N ALA A 136 -11.15 -22.60 9.94
CA ALA A 136 -10.43 -21.32 9.89
C ALA A 136 -8.92 -21.50 9.74
N THR A 137 -8.33 -22.50 10.39
CA THR A 137 -6.89 -22.81 10.25
C THR A 137 -6.50 -23.21 8.82
N ALA A 138 -7.41 -23.85 8.09
CA ALA A 138 -7.19 -24.27 6.70
C ALA A 138 -7.57 -23.20 5.67
N MET A 139 -8.20 -22.10 6.10
CA MET A 139 -8.58 -21.02 5.21
C MET A 139 -7.38 -20.16 4.80
N ASP A 140 -7.37 -19.76 3.52
CA ASP A 140 -6.43 -18.76 3.01
C ASP A 140 -6.49 -17.49 3.89
N PRO A 141 -5.35 -17.03 4.45
CA PRO A 141 -5.25 -15.75 5.15
C PRO A 141 -5.94 -14.58 4.46
N GLN A 142 -5.91 -14.51 3.13
CA GLN A 142 -6.52 -13.43 2.35
C GLN A 142 -8.04 -13.40 2.50
N HIS A 143 -8.70 -14.57 2.52
CA HIS A 143 -10.14 -14.64 2.75
C HIS A 143 -10.50 -14.19 4.16
N ARG A 144 -9.71 -14.62 5.15
CA ARG A 144 -9.90 -14.25 6.56
C ARG A 144 -9.75 -12.74 6.76
N MET A 145 -8.69 -12.14 6.20
CA MET A 145 -8.49 -10.68 6.23
C MET A 145 -9.59 -9.92 5.49
N LEU A 146 -10.06 -10.42 4.35
CA LEU A 146 -11.14 -9.79 3.59
C LEU A 146 -12.43 -9.75 4.42
N MET A 147 -12.75 -10.82 5.16
CA MET A 147 -13.94 -10.88 6.01
C MET A 147 -13.89 -9.84 7.12
N GLU A 148 -12.76 -9.75 7.83
CA GLU A 148 -12.58 -8.75 8.89
C GLU A 148 -12.60 -7.32 8.34
N THR A 149 -11.87 -7.05 7.26
CA THR A 149 -11.81 -5.70 6.68
C THR A 149 -13.16 -5.28 6.10
N SER A 150 -13.94 -6.22 5.55
CA SER A 150 -15.29 -5.93 5.06
C SER A 150 -16.26 -5.59 6.19
N TRP A 151 -16.06 -6.16 7.38
CA TRP A 151 -16.85 -5.85 8.55
C TRP A 151 -16.51 -4.48 9.17
N GLU A 152 -15.24 -4.06 9.08
CA GLU A 152 -14.75 -2.77 9.60
C GLU A 152 -15.17 -1.56 8.75
N ALA A 153 -15.55 -1.76 7.48
CA ALA A 153 -15.80 -0.70 6.48
C ALA A 153 -17.19 -0.07 6.56
#